data_AF-A0A2H1W5K5-F1
#
_entry.id   AF-A0A2H1W5K5-F1
#
_cell.length_a   1.000
_cell.length_b   1.000
_cell.length_c   1.000
_cell.angle_alpha   90.00
_cell.angle_beta   90.00
_cell.angle_gamma   90.00
#
_symmetry.space_group_name_H-M   'P 1'
#
loop_
_entity.id
_entity.type
_entity.pdbx_description
1 polymer ?
#
loop_
_entity_poly.entity_id
_entity_poly.type
_entity_poly.pdbx_seq_one_letter_code
_entity_poly.pdbx_strand_id
1 'polypeptide(L)'
;MSLSESQNGEIKLPREDRHPRGRSRGRKLSLFHRRLYFTRQNNAFIKPDYIHVCQRDPATINDCVVKSIEALRPQLTNGIPELGVPSIEPFLINEIKALTSDNTLIRASGHNIKVTGASAFVIKSL
;
A
#
# COMPACT_ATOMS: atom_id res chain seq x y z
N MET A 1 12.08 42.14 15.56
CA MET A 1 12.77 41.02 14.89
C MET A 1 12.47 39.78 15.71
N SER A 2 11.37 39.13 15.40
CA SER A 2 10.69 38.16 16.27
C SER A 2 10.52 36.83 15.55
N LEU A 3 11.04 35.79 16.21
CA LEU A 3 10.60 34.39 16.26
C LEU A 3 10.33 33.67 14.92
N SER A 4 11.21 32.73 14.56
CA SER A 4 10.92 31.68 13.57
C SER A 4 10.87 30.30 14.23
N GLU A 5 9.64 29.82 14.36
CA GLU A 5 9.08 28.47 14.34
C GLU A 5 9.96 27.22 14.54
N SER A 6 9.55 26.47 15.57
CA SER A 6 9.72 25.03 15.76
C SER A 6 8.79 24.27 14.80
N GLN A 7 9.33 23.45 13.90
CA GLN A 7 8.53 22.53 13.08
C GLN A 7 8.72 21.09 13.57
N ASN A 8 7.70 20.63 14.31
CA ASN A 8 7.45 19.24 14.64
C ASN A 8 7.13 18.47 13.34
N GLY A 9 8.00 17.52 12.97
CA GLY A 9 7.80 16.65 11.81
C GLY A 9 6.81 15.53 12.10
N GLU A 10 5.53 15.75 11.83
CA GLU A 10 4.55 14.68 11.66
C GLU A 10 4.71 14.05 10.27
N ILE A 11 5.01 12.75 10.23
CA ILE A 11 4.90 11.94 9.01
C ILE A 11 3.40 11.75 8.74
N LYS A 12 2.81 12.61 7.90
CA LYS A 12 1.44 12.43 7.44
C LYS A 12 1.37 11.29 6.43
N LEU A 13 0.82 10.15 6.85
CA LEU A 13 0.34 9.12 5.93
C LEU A 13 -0.79 9.74 5.06
N PRO A 14 -0.77 9.59 3.72
CA PRO A 14 -1.87 10.03 2.88
C PRO A 14 -3.15 9.30 3.31
N ARG A 15 -4.21 10.06 3.53
CA ARG A 15 -5.51 9.50 3.92
C ARG A 15 -6.10 8.71 2.78
N GLU A 16 -6.46 7.47 3.08
CA GLU A 16 -7.19 6.58 2.19
C GLU A 16 -8.57 7.17 1.90
N ASP A 17 -8.82 7.49 0.62
CA ASP A 17 -10.11 7.98 0.15
C ASP A 17 -11.15 6.87 0.28
N ARG A 18 -11.93 6.94 1.36
CA ARG A 18 -13.13 6.11 1.53
C ARG A 18 -14.11 6.41 0.40
N HIS A 19 -14.24 5.46 -0.52
CA HIS A 19 -15.29 5.43 -1.53
C HIS A 19 -16.67 5.60 -0.86
N PRO A 20 -17.50 6.59 -1.25
CA PRO A 20 -18.77 6.83 -0.59
C PRO A 20 -19.75 5.67 -0.88
N ARG A 21 -20.32 5.10 0.19
CA ARG A 21 -21.48 4.20 0.10
C ARG A 21 -22.71 5.03 -0.28
N GLY A 22 -23.07 5.02 -1.56
CA GLY A 22 -24.26 5.66 -2.08
C GLY A 22 -25.54 5.10 -1.47
N ARG A 23 -26.26 5.93 -0.72
CA ARG A 23 -27.59 5.64 -0.19
C ARG A 23 -28.63 6.22 -1.13
N SER A 24 -29.29 5.37 -1.92
CA SER A 24 -30.38 5.80 -2.80
C SER A 24 -31.62 6.16 -1.97
N ARG A 25 -31.93 7.46 -1.88
CA ARG A 25 -33.25 7.96 -1.49
C ARG A 25 -33.97 8.41 -2.76
N GLY A 26 -35.14 7.83 -2.97
CA GLY A 26 -35.90 8.02 -4.20
C GLY A 26 -36.56 9.40 -4.36
N ARG A 27 -36.90 9.64 -5.62
CA ARG A 27 -37.91 10.55 -6.20
C ARG A 27 -37.54 12.04 -6.30
N LYS A 28 -37.28 12.48 -7.53
CA LYS A 28 -38.31 13.16 -8.34
C LYS A 28 -37.97 13.05 -9.83
N LEU A 29 -39.00 12.71 -10.60
CA LEU A 29 -39.02 12.53 -12.04
C LEU A 29 -38.79 13.90 -12.72
N SER A 30 -37.69 14.02 -13.46
CA SER A 30 -37.48 15.12 -14.42
C SER A 30 -36.78 14.52 -15.64
N LEU A 31 -37.56 14.31 -16.69
CA LEU A 31 -37.07 14.01 -18.02
C LEU A 31 -36.38 15.26 -18.57
N PHE A 32 -35.05 15.33 -18.43
CA PHE A 32 -34.23 16.11 -19.33
C PHE A 32 -33.22 15.18 -19.98
N HIS A 33 -33.39 15.00 -21.28
CA HIS A 33 -32.68 14.09 -22.17
C HIS A 33 -31.24 14.58 -22.43
N ARG A 34 -30.46 14.84 -21.39
CA ARG A 34 -29.02 15.11 -21.52
C ARG A 34 -28.30 13.77 -21.38
N ARG A 35 -28.17 13.07 -22.50
CA ARG A 35 -27.34 11.87 -22.65
C ARG A 35 -25.88 12.29 -22.47
N LEU A 36 -25.48 12.53 -21.22
CA LEU A 36 -24.07 12.63 -20.85
C LEU A 36 -23.52 11.22 -20.99
N TYR A 37 -22.80 11.04 -22.09
CA TYR A 37 -21.98 9.89 -22.38
C TYR A 37 -21.03 9.68 -21.20
N PHE A 38 -21.41 8.77 -20.29
CA PHE A 38 -20.47 8.15 -19.39
C PHE A 38 -19.58 7.28 -20.28
N THR A 39 -18.53 7.86 -20.84
CA THR A 39 -17.51 7.11 -21.56
C THR A 39 -16.79 6.25 -20.52
N ARG A 40 -17.16 4.98 -20.46
CA ARG A 40 -16.43 3.97 -19.70
C ARG A 40 -15.05 3.84 -20.37
N GLN A 41 -14.03 4.42 -19.77
CA GLN A 41 -12.64 4.18 -20.20
C GLN A 41 -12.35 2.71 -19.98
N ASN A 42 -12.43 1.91 -21.05
CA ASN A 42 -11.96 0.54 -21.07
C ASN A 42 -10.43 0.56 -21.27
N ASN A 43 -9.70 1.05 -20.27
CA ASN A 43 -8.29 0.71 -20.16
C ASN A 43 -8.25 -0.72 -19.62
N ALA A 44 -8.02 -1.69 -20.50
CA ALA A 44 -7.68 -3.03 -20.06
C ALA A 44 -6.31 -2.95 -19.37
N PHE A 45 -6.32 -2.87 -18.04
CA PHE A 45 -5.11 -3.04 -17.25
C PHE A 45 -4.60 -4.45 -17.50
N ILE A 46 -3.54 -4.58 -18.29
CA ILE A 46 -2.87 -5.86 -18.52
C ILE A 46 -2.19 -6.20 -17.20
N LYS A 47 -2.80 -7.13 -16.48
CA LYS A 47 -2.28 -7.60 -15.21
C LYS A 47 -1.08 -8.50 -15.50
N PRO A 48 0.06 -8.30 -14.81
CA PRO A 48 1.20 -9.19 -14.96
C PRO A 48 0.90 -10.59 -14.43
N ASP A 49 1.64 -11.57 -14.96
CA ASP A 49 1.41 -12.99 -14.67
C ASP A 49 1.72 -13.37 -13.21
N TYR A 50 2.61 -12.63 -12.55
CA TYR A 50 3.03 -12.89 -11.16
C TYR A 50 2.04 -12.40 -10.09
N ILE A 51 1.10 -11.53 -10.44
CA ILE A 51 -0.04 -11.22 -9.56
C ILE A 51 -1.09 -12.29 -9.88
N HIS A 52 -1.80 -12.88 -8.92
CA HIS A 52 -2.94 -13.76 -9.21
C HIS A 52 -4.20 -13.21 -8.54
N VAL A 53 -5.30 -13.11 -9.29
CA VAL A 53 -6.57 -12.65 -8.71
C VAL A 53 -7.29 -13.85 -8.12
N CYS A 54 -7.52 -13.82 -6.82
CA CYS A 54 -8.29 -14.86 -6.14
C CYS A 54 -9.78 -14.57 -6.17
N GLN A 55 -10.57 -15.61 -6.44
CA GLN A 55 -12.02 -15.54 -6.28
C GLN A 55 -12.36 -15.57 -4.79
N ARG A 56 -13.41 -14.84 -4.40
CA ARG A 56 -13.88 -14.75 -3.00
C ARG A 56 -14.73 -15.95 -2.60
N ASP A 57 -14.22 -17.15 -2.86
CA ASP A 57 -14.83 -18.40 -2.42
C ASP A 57 -14.21 -18.81 -1.06
N PRO A 58 -15.01 -18.89 0.02
CA PRO A 58 -14.50 -19.24 1.34
C PRO A 58 -13.82 -20.61 1.39
N ALA A 59 -14.13 -21.55 0.48
CA ALA A 59 -13.51 -22.87 0.45
C ALA A 59 -12.08 -22.86 -0.10
N THR A 60 -11.73 -21.90 -0.96
CA THR A 60 -10.45 -21.92 -1.72
C THR A 60 -9.63 -20.64 -1.61
N ILE A 61 -10.17 -19.58 -1.00
CA ILE A 61 -9.53 -18.26 -0.93
C ILE A 61 -8.15 -18.32 -0.28
N ASN A 62 -8.00 -19.07 0.81
CA ASN A 62 -6.74 -19.13 1.56
C ASN A 62 -5.61 -19.73 0.71
N ASP A 63 -5.84 -20.90 0.11
CA ASP A 63 -4.85 -21.56 -0.75
C ASP A 63 -4.48 -20.70 -1.95
N CYS A 64 -5.45 -20.00 -2.53
CA CYS A 64 -5.18 -19.07 -3.62
C CYS A 64 -4.30 -17.91 -3.17
N VAL A 65 -4.58 -17.31 -2.01
CA VAL A 65 -3.80 -16.19 -1.47
C VAL A 65 -2.38 -16.63 -1.16
N VAL A 66 -2.17 -17.80 -0.53
CA VAL A 66 -0.82 -18.37 -0.32
C VAL A 66 -0.09 -18.47 -1.65
N LYS A 67 -0.67 -19.16 -2.64
CA LYS A 67 -0.04 -19.33 -3.97
C LYS A 67 0.26 -18.00 -4.65
N SER A 68 -0.62 -17.01 -4.51
CA SER A 68 -0.40 -15.67 -5.06
C SER A 68 0.78 -14.97 -4.38
N ILE A 69 0.92 -15.08 -3.06
CA ILE A 69 2.04 -14.47 -2.33
C ILE A 69 3.36 -15.17 -2.68
N GLU A 70 3.35 -16.49 -2.80
CA GLU A 70 4.51 -17.30 -3.21
C GLU A 70 5.01 -16.91 -4.62
N ALA A 71 4.09 -16.76 -5.58
CA ALA A 71 4.39 -16.28 -6.93
C ALA A 71 4.94 -14.84 -6.95
N LEU A 72 4.52 -14.01 -6.00
CA LEU A 72 4.98 -12.63 -5.86
C LEU A 72 6.36 -12.51 -5.21
N ARG A 73 6.77 -13.46 -4.35
CA ARG A 73 8.04 -13.40 -3.61
C ARG A 73 9.26 -13.04 -4.46
N PRO A 74 9.54 -13.67 -5.63
CA PRO A 74 10.72 -13.31 -6.43
C PRO A 74 10.65 -11.87 -6.95
N GLN A 75 9.45 -11.39 -7.30
CA GLN A 75 9.25 -10.02 -7.78
C GLN A 75 9.41 -9.00 -6.65
N LEU A 76 8.96 -9.31 -5.45
CA LEU A 76 9.22 -8.45 -4.29
C LEU A 76 10.71 -8.42 -3.93
N THR A 77 11.40 -9.56 -4.02
CA THR A 77 12.84 -9.67 -3.77
C THR A 77 13.63 -8.77 -4.71
N ASN A 78 13.32 -8.78 -6.00
CA ASN A 78 14.03 -7.95 -6.99
C ASN A 78 13.48 -6.51 -7.09
N GLY A 79 12.25 -6.28 -6.65
CA GLY A 79 11.48 -5.07 -6.92
C GLY A 79 10.71 -5.16 -8.25
N ILE A 80 9.76 -4.24 -8.41
CA ILE A 80 8.91 -4.10 -9.60
C ILE A 80 8.95 -2.62 -10.05
N PRO A 81 10.01 -2.21 -10.77
CA PRO A 81 10.24 -0.80 -11.11
C PRO A 81 9.12 -0.18 -11.94
N GLU A 82 8.47 -0.95 -12.80
CA GLU A 82 7.34 -0.51 -13.62
C GLU A 82 6.09 -0.14 -12.79
N LEU A 83 6.00 -0.67 -11.56
CA LEU A 83 4.96 -0.33 -10.59
C LEU A 83 5.48 0.58 -9.46
N GLY A 84 6.73 1.02 -9.51
CA GLY A 84 7.36 1.82 -8.45
C GLY A 84 7.59 1.06 -7.15
N VAL A 85 7.63 -0.27 -7.19
CA VAL A 85 7.90 -1.10 -6.00
C VAL A 85 9.40 -1.36 -5.91
N PRO A 86 10.10 -0.94 -4.84
CA PRO A 86 11.51 -1.22 -4.67
C PRO A 86 11.75 -2.69 -4.27
N SER A 87 13.00 -3.13 -4.37
CA SER A 87 13.43 -4.42 -3.83
C SER A 87 13.25 -4.45 -2.30
N ILE A 88 12.68 -5.54 -1.78
CA ILE A 88 12.59 -5.79 -0.33
C ILE A 88 13.90 -6.31 0.27
N GLU A 89 14.84 -6.75 -0.56
CA GLU A 89 16.09 -7.32 -0.09
C GLU A 89 17.26 -7.15 -1.08
N PRO A 90 18.33 -6.44 -0.70
CA PRO A 90 18.49 -5.72 0.55
C PRO A 90 17.64 -4.45 0.59
N PHE A 91 16.88 -4.24 1.68
CA PHE A 91 16.19 -2.98 1.89
C PHE A 91 17.14 -1.97 2.54
N LEU A 92 17.36 -0.84 1.87
CA LEU A 92 18.31 0.19 2.28
C LEU A 92 17.58 1.34 2.96
N ILE A 93 17.95 1.65 4.19
CA ILE A 93 17.40 2.76 4.97
C ILE A 93 18.51 3.77 5.23
N ASN A 94 18.33 5.00 4.74
CA ASN A 94 19.34 6.05 4.87
C ASN A 94 19.56 6.51 6.31
N GLU A 95 18.48 6.60 7.10
CA GLU A 95 18.54 7.03 8.50
C GLU A 95 17.38 6.42 9.30
N ILE A 96 17.68 5.86 10.47
CA ILE A 96 16.69 5.59 11.53
C ILE A 96 17.08 6.37 12.79
N LYS A 97 16.08 6.85 13.53
CA LYS A 97 16.27 7.49 14.83
C LYS A 97 15.43 6.75 15.86
N ALA A 98 16.09 6.11 16.82
CA ALA A 98 15.43 5.50 17.96
C ALA A 98 15.38 6.52 19.10
N LEU A 99 14.16 6.82 19.54
CA LEU A 99 13.88 7.66 20.70
C LEU A 99 13.23 6.76 21.75
N THR A 100 13.85 6.68 22.93
CA THR A 100 13.25 5.96 24.06
C THR A 100 12.37 6.90 24.88
N SER A 101 11.28 6.38 25.44
CA SER A 101 10.26 7.17 26.15
C SER A 101 10.61 7.47 27.61
N ASP A 102 9.93 8.50 28.09
CA ASP A 102 9.63 9.07 29.41
C ASP A 102 10.68 8.99 30.53
N ASN A 103 11.25 7.81 30.79
CA ASN A 103 12.04 7.56 32.01
C ASN A 103 13.52 7.22 31.73
N THR A 104 13.90 7.08 30.45
CA THR A 104 15.29 6.90 30.02
C THR A 104 15.54 7.61 28.70
N LEU A 105 16.33 8.68 28.72
CA LEU A 105 16.68 9.44 27.50
C LEU A 105 17.83 8.76 26.76
N ILE A 106 17.51 7.71 26.00
CA ILE A 106 18.45 7.12 25.04
C ILE A 106 18.08 7.64 23.65
N ARG A 107 19.07 8.25 22.99
CA ARG A 107 19.00 8.69 21.59
C ARG A 107 20.00 7.87 20.79
N ALA A 108 19.53 7.14 19.80
CA ALA A 108 20.39 6.43 18.86
C ALA A 108 19.98 6.75 17.43
N SER A 109 20.96 6.99 16.55
CA SER A 109 20.75 7.09 15.11
C SER A 109 21.58 6.06 14.38
N GLY A 110 20.99 5.45 13.36
CA GLY A 110 21.69 4.57 12.44
C GLY A 110 21.58 5.11 11.02
N HIS A 111 22.68 5.06 10.27
CA HIS A 111 22.75 5.53 8.89
C HIS A 111 23.16 4.39 7.96
N ASN A 112 22.69 4.44 6.70
CA ASN A 112 23.03 3.45 5.66
C ASN A 112 22.78 2.00 6.09
N ILE A 113 21.61 1.76 6.69
CA ILE A 113 21.23 0.46 7.22
C ILE A 113 20.83 -0.45 6.07
N LYS A 114 21.41 -1.64 6.06
CA LYS A 114 21.10 -2.71 5.12
C LYS A 114 20.31 -3.80 5.84
N VAL A 115 19.03 -3.94 5.50
CA VAL A 115 18.15 -4.99 6.02
C VAL A 115 18.14 -6.16 5.04
N THR A 116 18.34 -7.38 5.57
CA THR A 116 18.32 -8.65 4.82
C THR A 116 17.50 -9.68 5.59
N GLY A 117 17.10 -10.77 4.94
CA GLY A 117 16.23 -11.83 5.45
C GLY A 117 14.73 -11.61 5.24
N ALA A 118 14.30 -10.43 4.76
CA ALA A 118 12.89 -10.12 4.58
C ALA A 118 12.21 -10.95 3.48
N SER A 119 12.98 -11.38 2.47
CA SER A 119 12.47 -12.23 1.38
C SER A 119 12.13 -13.65 1.83
N ALA A 120 12.77 -14.16 2.90
CA ALA A 120 12.59 -15.51 3.43
C ALA A 120 11.39 -15.62 4.42
N PHE A 121 10.33 -14.86 4.18
CA PHE A 121 9.14 -14.88 5.03
C PHE A 121 8.39 -16.23 4.94
N VAL A 122 7.79 -16.63 6.05
CA VAL A 122 6.90 -17.79 6.14
C VAL A 122 5.50 -17.33 6.55
N ILE A 123 4.50 -17.72 5.78
CA ILE A 123 3.09 -17.40 6.04
C ILE A 123 2.61 -18.27 7.21
N LYS A 124 2.25 -17.66 8.34
CA LYS A 124 1.79 -18.37 9.55
C LYS A 124 0.28 -18.53 9.64
N SER A 125 -0.48 -17.52 9.21
CA SER A 125 -1.94 -17.57 9.15
C SER A 125 -2.46 -16.64 8.06
N LEU A 126 -3.70 -16.90 7.63
CA LEU A 126 -4.48 -16.06 6.72
C LEU A 126 -5.82 -15.70 7.36
#